data_AF-A0AAJ0FXD1-F1
#
_entry.id   AF-A0AAJ0FXD1-F1
#
_cell.length_a   1.000
_cell.length_b   1.000
_cell.length_c   1.000
_cell.angle_alpha   90.00
_cell.angle_beta   90.00
_cell.angle_gamma   90.00
#
_symmetry.space_group_name_H-M   'P 1'
#
loop_
_entity.id
_entity.type
_entity.pdbx_description
1 polymer ?
#
loop_
_entity_poly.entity_id
_entity_poly.type
_entity_poly.pdbx_seq_one_letter_code
_entity_poly.pdbx_strand_id
1 'polypeptide(L)'
;MDFFRRVWHYLKNLEWTEKKQHDCKFCDKRNFTNIAFEDEKVFVVDNRRKAGREHWLILPKSPPARHIRDIEALTSEDVPLLEHMKSVKQMILAAQPQPIPPSTIHSGYHRGRRTLGPIILPDIISVHHLHLHVMVEPPIFIRIFKYPSWLRLMWLSDEKVLRLIRDRKTPRMNLDKTLAKDE
;
A
#
# COMPACT_ATOMS: atom_id res chain seq x y z
N MET A 1 5.66 30.24 2.98
CA MET A 1 4.27 30.16 3.49
C MET A 1 3.49 28.96 2.96
N ASP A 2 3.59 28.60 1.67
CA ASP A 2 2.76 27.53 1.09
C ASP A 2 3.09 26.11 1.63
N PHE A 3 4.34 25.88 2.05
CA PHE A 3 4.82 24.63 2.65
C PHE A 3 4.10 24.26 3.95
N PHE A 4 4.14 25.15 4.95
CA PHE A 4 3.52 24.92 6.25
C PHE A 4 2.00 24.78 6.14
N ARG A 5 1.38 25.50 5.20
CA ARG A 5 -0.06 25.39 4.93
C ARG A 5 -0.44 24.01 4.40
N ARG A 6 0.34 23.43 3.48
CA ARG A 6 0.10 22.08 2.94
C ARG A 6 0.34 20.99 3.97
N VAL A 7 1.40 21.12 4.79
CA VAL A 7 1.69 20.18 5.88
C VAL A 7 0.59 20.23 6.94
N TRP A 8 0.21 21.43 7.41
CA TRP A 8 -0.87 21.60 8.37
C TRP A 8 -2.21 21.10 7.83
N HIS A 9 -2.52 21.40 6.57
CA HIS A 9 -3.72 20.88 5.92
C HIS A 9 -3.70 19.35 5.85
N TYR A 10 -2.57 18.72 5.52
CA TYR A 10 -2.45 17.27 5.51
C TYR A 10 -2.66 16.68 6.91
N LEU A 11 -1.94 17.18 7.92
CA LEU A 11 -2.05 16.71 9.31
C LEU A 11 -3.45 16.90 9.90
N LYS A 12 -4.12 18.02 9.59
CA LYS A 12 -5.50 18.29 10.02
C LYS A 12 -6.51 17.34 9.36
N ASN A 13 -6.20 16.85 8.15
CA ASN A 13 -7.04 15.90 7.43
C ASN A 13 -6.57 14.45 7.58
N LEU A 14 -5.57 14.18 8.44
CA LEU A 14 -5.29 12.80 8.86
C LEU A 14 -6.52 12.26 9.60
N GLU A 15 -6.91 11.04 9.25
CA GLU A 15 -8.13 10.44 9.78
C GLU A 15 -7.83 9.83 11.15
N TRP A 16 -7.96 10.65 12.19
CA TRP A 16 -7.81 10.22 13.59
C TRP A 16 -8.93 9.27 14.04
N THR A 17 -10.02 9.19 13.28
CA THR A 17 -11.13 8.26 13.49
C THR A 17 -11.17 7.24 12.36
N GLU A 18 -11.49 5.99 12.69
CA GLU A 18 -11.64 4.94 11.67
C GLU A 18 -12.88 5.23 10.84
N LYS A 19 -12.70 5.53 9.55
CA LYS A 19 -13.85 5.53 8.65
C LYS A 19 -14.34 4.09 8.47
N LYS A 20 -15.64 3.88 8.62
CA LYS A 20 -16.28 2.64 8.20
C LYS A 20 -16.68 2.79 6.74
N GLN A 21 -16.04 2.02 5.87
CA GLN A 21 -16.40 1.95 4.46
C GLN A 21 -17.27 0.71 4.27
N HIS A 22 -18.56 0.93 4.04
CA HIS A 22 -19.51 -0.16 3.82
C HIS A 22 -19.40 -0.71 2.39
N ASP A 23 -19.21 0.17 1.40
CA ASP A 23 -19.07 -0.20 0.00
C ASP A 23 -17.64 0.06 -0.50
N CYS A 24 -16.93 -1.03 -0.80
CA CYS A 24 -15.57 -0.92 -1.33
C CYS A 24 -15.54 -0.75 -2.85
N LYS A 25 -15.18 0.47 -3.29
CA LYS A 25 -15.00 0.77 -4.73
C LYS A 25 -13.92 -0.08 -5.40
N PHE A 26 -12.95 -0.57 -4.64
CA PHE A 26 -11.84 -1.37 -5.17
C PHE A 26 -12.19 -2.86 -5.28
N CYS A 27 -13.29 -3.32 -4.68
CA CYS A 27 -13.78 -4.69 -4.87
C CYS A 27 -14.42 -4.89 -6.25
N ASP A 28 -15.07 -3.86 -6.80
CA ASP A 28 -15.68 -3.94 -8.12
C ASP A 28 -14.76 -3.34 -9.19
N LYS A 29 -14.16 -4.22 -10.01
CA LYS A 29 -13.25 -3.80 -11.09
C LYS A 29 -13.92 -2.88 -12.13
N ARG A 30 -15.25 -2.90 -12.27
CA ARG A 30 -16.00 -2.04 -13.19
C ARG A 30 -15.88 -0.56 -12.84
N ASN A 31 -15.43 -0.24 -11.63
CA ASN A 31 -15.12 1.13 -11.22
C ASN A 31 -13.85 1.70 -11.85
N PHE A 32 -13.11 0.90 -12.64
CA PHE A 32 -11.86 1.30 -13.27
C PHE A 32 -11.93 1.14 -14.78
N THR A 33 -11.44 2.16 -15.50
CA THR A 33 -11.37 2.15 -16.97
C THR A 33 -9.97 1.81 -17.48
N ASN A 34 -8.94 2.02 -16.67
CA ASN A 34 -7.54 1.93 -17.09
C ASN A 34 -6.87 0.71 -16.45
N ILE A 35 -7.33 -0.49 -16.82
CA ILE A 35 -6.75 -1.75 -16.34
C ILE A 35 -5.54 -2.08 -17.21
N ALA A 36 -4.35 -2.09 -16.61
CA ALA A 36 -3.09 -2.38 -17.28
C ALA A 36 -2.79 -3.88 -17.35
N PHE A 37 -3.34 -4.66 -16.40
CA PHE A 37 -3.19 -6.11 -16.33
C PHE A 37 -4.32 -6.71 -15.49
N GLU A 38 -4.72 -7.93 -15.80
CA GLU A 38 -5.69 -8.69 -15.01
C GLU A 38 -5.40 -10.19 -15.12
N ASP A 39 -5.43 -10.88 -13.98
CA ASP A 39 -5.45 -12.34 -13.90
C ASP A 39 -6.50 -12.83 -12.90
N GLU A 40 -6.58 -14.12 -12.59
CA GLU A 40 -7.58 -14.68 -11.69
C GLU A 40 -7.56 -14.10 -10.26
N LYS A 41 -6.41 -13.62 -9.78
CA LYS A 41 -6.19 -13.21 -8.38
C LYS A 41 -6.16 -11.70 -8.20
N VAL A 42 -5.58 -10.98 -9.13
CA VAL A 42 -5.34 -9.53 -9.03
C VAL A 42 -5.68 -8.80 -10.32
N PHE A 43 -5.81 -7.49 -10.22
CA PHE A 43 -5.80 -6.59 -11.38
C PHE A 43 -4.93 -5.37 -11.07
N VAL A 44 -4.35 -4.80 -12.12
CA VAL A 44 -3.48 -3.63 -12.05
C VAL A 44 -4.20 -2.46 -12.69
N VAL A 45 -4.36 -1.39 -11.92
CA VAL A 45 -4.96 -0.15 -12.40
C VAL A 45 -3.86 0.86 -12.63
N ASP A 46 -3.90 1.50 -13.79
CA ASP A 46 -3.12 2.70 -14.00
C ASP A 46 -3.75 3.90 -13.26
N ASN A 47 -3.05 4.40 -12.24
CA ASN A 47 -3.61 5.38 -11.34
C ASN A 47 -3.82 6.74 -12.05
N ARG A 48 -5.06 7.23 -12.01
CA ARG A 48 -5.44 8.53 -12.59
C ARG A 48 -4.59 9.69 -12.08
N ARG A 49 -4.20 9.67 -10.80
CA ARG A 49 -3.31 10.68 -10.21
C ARG A 49 -1.93 10.10 -10.00
N LYS A 50 -1.10 10.25 -11.04
CA LYS A 50 0.29 9.78 -11.04
C LYS A 50 1.10 10.46 -9.93
N ALA A 51 1.92 9.66 -9.24
CA ALA A 51 2.83 10.12 -8.18
C ALA A 51 4.31 10.02 -8.61
N GLY A 52 4.54 9.64 -9.86
CA GLY A 52 5.82 9.55 -10.57
C GLY A 52 5.54 9.53 -12.07
N ARG A 53 6.52 9.15 -12.89
CA ARG A 53 6.30 8.91 -14.32
C ARG A 53 5.23 7.85 -14.52
N GLU A 54 5.36 6.75 -13.79
CA GLU A 54 4.32 5.72 -13.69
C GLU A 54 3.82 5.57 -12.25
N HIS A 55 2.55 5.19 -12.11
CA HIS A 55 1.95 4.90 -10.83
C HIS A 55 0.83 3.86 -11.01
N TRP A 56 1.14 2.61 -10.69
CA TRP A 56 0.17 1.53 -10.73
C TRP A 56 -0.31 1.18 -9.32
N LEU A 57 -1.55 0.68 -9.27
CA LEU A 57 -2.11 0.04 -8.09
C LEU A 57 -2.35 -1.43 -8.44
N ILE A 58 -1.74 -2.35 -7.70
CA ILE A 58 -2.01 -3.79 -7.83
C ILE A 58 -3.01 -4.14 -6.73
N LEU A 59 -4.16 -4.69 -7.12
CA LEU A 59 -5.29 -4.94 -6.22
C LEU A 59 -5.70 -6.42 -6.25
N PRO A 60 -5.92 -7.07 -5.09
CA PRO A 60 -6.58 -8.36 -5.05
C PRO A 60 -8.04 -8.23 -5.46
N LYS A 61 -8.52 -9.23 -6.20
CA LYS A 61 -9.93 -9.38 -6.55
C LYS A 61 -10.72 -9.92 -5.35
N SER A 62 -11.92 -9.39 -5.14
CA SER A 62 -12.83 -9.85 -4.09
C SER A 62 -14.26 -9.83 -4.62
N PRO A 63 -14.89 -11.01 -4.92
CA PRO A 63 -14.34 -12.38 -4.92
C PRO A 63 -13.31 -12.65 -6.05
N PRO A 64 -12.51 -13.75 -6.02
CA PRO A 64 -12.62 -14.93 -5.13
C PRO A 64 -11.87 -14.81 -3.80
N ALA A 65 -10.95 -13.86 -3.64
CA ALA A 65 -10.30 -13.65 -2.35
C ALA A 65 -11.25 -12.95 -1.38
N ARG A 66 -10.97 -13.09 -0.07
CA ARG A 66 -11.63 -12.27 0.94
C ARG A 66 -11.26 -10.80 0.74
N HIS A 67 -12.16 -9.91 1.15
CA HIS A 67 -11.81 -8.50 1.27
C HIS A 67 -10.74 -8.32 2.36
N ILE A 68 -9.61 -7.69 1.99
CA ILE A 68 -8.52 -7.32 2.90
C ILE A 68 -8.51 -5.80 2.95
N ARG A 69 -8.71 -5.21 4.12
CA ARG A 69 -8.78 -3.75 4.30
C ARG A 69 -7.46 -3.05 3.95
N ASP A 70 -6.38 -3.55 4.53
CA ASP A 70 -5.05 -2.96 4.54
C ASP A 70 -4.03 -4.00 5.00
N ILE A 71 -2.77 -3.60 5.20
CA ILE A 71 -1.71 -4.53 5.60
C ILE A 71 -1.82 -4.99 7.05
N GLU A 72 -2.56 -4.26 7.90
CA GLU A 72 -2.82 -4.61 9.28
C GLU A 72 -3.83 -5.78 9.37
N ALA A 73 -4.70 -5.92 8.37
CA ALA A 73 -5.63 -7.04 8.22
C ALA A 73 -5.04 -8.30 7.56
N LEU A 74 -3.76 -8.28 7.16
CA LEU A 74 -3.06 -9.45 6.62
C LEU A 74 -2.79 -10.50 7.69
N THR A 75 -2.76 -11.76 7.28
CA THR A 75 -2.45 -12.96 8.06
C THR A 75 -1.41 -13.79 7.31
N SER A 76 -0.85 -14.82 7.95
CA SER A 76 0.09 -15.75 7.31
C SER A 76 -0.51 -16.48 6.09
N GLU A 77 -1.83 -16.64 6.04
CA GLU A 77 -2.53 -17.26 4.90
C GLU A 77 -2.49 -16.38 3.64
N ASP A 78 -2.25 -15.08 3.79
CA ASP A 78 -2.20 -14.14 2.67
C ASP A 78 -0.81 -14.04 2.03
N VAL A 79 0.20 -14.78 2.52
CA VAL A 79 1.55 -14.80 1.93
C VAL A 79 1.53 -15.13 0.43
N PRO A 80 0.81 -16.17 -0.05
CA PRO A 80 0.74 -16.46 -1.49
C PRO A 80 0.17 -15.31 -2.32
N LEU A 81 -0.77 -14.53 -1.76
CA LEU A 81 -1.30 -13.35 -2.42
C LEU A 81 -0.23 -12.25 -2.53
N LEU A 82 0.52 -12.00 -1.46
CA LEU A 82 1.58 -10.98 -1.46
C LEU A 82 2.73 -11.34 -2.41
N GLU A 83 3.12 -12.63 -2.48
CA GLU A 83 4.06 -13.11 -3.49
C GLU A 83 3.53 -12.86 -4.90
N HIS A 84 2.26 -13.18 -5.13
CA HIS A 84 1.63 -13.01 -6.42
C HIS A 84 1.63 -11.54 -6.84
N MET A 85 1.23 -10.63 -5.94
CA MET A 85 1.29 -9.18 -6.18
C MET A 85 2.72 -8.69 -6.47
N LYS A 86 3.73 -9.23 -5.78
CA LYS A 86 5.13 -8.93 -6.04
C LYS A 86 5.59 -9.44 -7.41
N SER A 87 5.17 -10.63 -7.82
CA SER A 87 5.48 -11.19 -9.14
C SER A 87 4.86 -10.33 -10.26
N VAL A 88 3.60 -9.90 -10.08
CA VAL A 88 2.91 -9.01 -11.00
C VAL A 88 3.62 -7.65 -11.07
N LYS A 89 4.07 -7.09 -9.93
CA LYS A 89 4.93 -5.89 -9.90
C LYS A 89 6.17 -6.07 -10.79
N GLN A 90 6.88 -7.18 -10.65
CA GLN A 90 8.09 -7.44 -11.43
C GLN A 90 7.79 -7.58 -12.92
N MET A 91 6.71 -8.28 -13.26
CA MET A 91 6.25 -8.43 -14.64
C MET A 91 5.89 -7.09 -15.29
N ILE A 92 5.10 -6.23 -14.63
CA ILE A 92 4.73 -4.92 -15.20
C ILE A 92 5.93 -3.99 -15.38
N LEU A 93 6.94 -4.09 -14.50
CA LEU A 93 8.19 -3.33 -14.60
C LEU A 93 9.08 -3.86 -15.73
N ALA A 94 9.13 -5.18 -15.92
CA ALA A 94 9.88 -5.82 -16.99
C ALA A 94 9.27 -5.58 -18.37
N ALA A 95 7.94 -5.39 -18.46
CA ALA A 95 7.23 -5.08 -19.69
C ALA A 95 7.42 -3.64 -20.19
N GLN A 96 8.18 -2.82 -19.46
CA GLN A 96 8.41 -1.42 -19.83
C GLN A 96 9.34 -1.32 -21.04
N PRO A 97 9.12 -0.37 -21.97
CA PRO A 97 9.95 -0.23 -23.17
C PRO A 97 11.43 0.03 -22.87
N GLN A 98 11.72 0.61 -21.70
CA GLN A 98 13.07 0.90 -21.25
C GLN A 98 13.30 0.25 -19.88
N PRO A 99 14.49 -0.32 -19.64
CA PRO A 99 14.85 -0.83 -18.32
C PRO A 99 14.73 0.27 -17.26
N ILE A 100 14.01 -0.03 -16.18
CA ILE A 100 13.84 0.89 -15.05
C ILE A 100 14.87 0.55 -13.97
N PRO A 101 15.75 1.47 -13.57
CA PRO A 101 16.68 1.23 -12.48
C PRO A 101 15.94 0.97 -11.16
N PRO A 102 16.28 -0.09 -10.40
CA PRO A 102 15.62 -0.42 -9.13
C PRO A 102 15.56 0.75 -8.12
N SER A 103 16.57 1.61 -8.09
CA SER A 103 16.65 2.78 -7.21
C SER A 103 15.60 3.86 -7.49
N THR A 104 15.00 3.85 -8.69
CA THR A 104 13.95 4.79 -9.11
C THR A 104 12.55 4.27 -8.82
N ILE A 105 12.43 3.00 -8.42
CA ILE A 105 11.16 2.38 -8.09
C ILE A 105 10.86 2.60 -6.61
N HIS A 106 9.64 3.02 -6.34
CA HIS A 106 9.13 3.15 -4.99
C HIS A 106 7.81 2.39 -4.88
N SER A 107 7.82 1.29 -4.15
CA SER A 107 6.66 0.43 -3.96
C SER A 107 6.40 0.12 -2.51
N GLY A 108 5.12 -0.14 -2.20
CA GLY A 108 4.68 -0.40 -0.84
C GLY A 108 3.22 -0.08 -0.60
N TYR A 109 2.89 -0.01 0.68
CA TYR A 109 1.53 0.11 1.17
C TYR A 109 1.43 1.28 2.15
N HIS A 110 0.29 1.98 2.08
CA HIS A 110 -0.16 2.79 3.19
C HIS A 110 -0.60 1.91 4.36
N ARG A 111 -0.50 2.46 5.57
CA ARG A 111 -0.83 1.75 6.80
C ARG A 111 -2.20 2.12 7.33
N GLY A 112 -2.94 1.11 7.76
CA GLY A 112 -4.19 1.24 8.46
C GLY A 112 -4.04 1.75 9.89
N ARG A 113 -5.18 2.01 10.53
CA ARG A 113 -5.28 2.30 11.97
C ARG A 113 -4.67 1.17 12.79
N ARG A 114 -3.93 1.53 13.84
CA ARG A 114 -3.28 0.58 14.74
C ARG A 114 -3.04 1.18 16.12
N THR A 115 -2.78 0.31 17.08
CA THR A 115 -2.59 0.68 18.50
C THR A 115 -1.16 0.41 18.92
N LEU A 116 -0.46 1.41 19.42
CA LEU A 116 0.83 1.28 20.07
C LEU A 116 0.66 1.56 21.58
N GLY A 117 0.39 0.50 22.35
CA GLY A 117 0.01 0.64 23.76
C GLY A 117 -1.29 1.46 23.90
N PRO A 118 -1.31 2.57 24.67
CA PRO A 118 -2.48 3.44 24.79
C PRO A 118 -2.67 4.39 23.60
N ILE A 119 -1.68 4.49 22.70
CA ILE A 119 -1.71 5.45 21.60
C ILE A 119 -2.39 4.82 20.38
N ILE A 120 -3.42 5.48 19.88
CA ILE A 120 -4.07 5.14 18.63
C ILE A 120 -3.41 5.94 17.52
N LEU A 121 -2.82 5.24 16.56
CA LEU A 121 -2.22 5.84 15.38
C LEU A 121 -3.30 6.02 14.31
N PRO A 122 -3.34 7.17 13.62
CA PRO A 122 -4.39 7.50 12.67
C PRO A 122 -4.37 6.58 11.47
N ASP A 123 -5.52 6.53 10.80
CA ASP A 123 -5.67 5.78 9.56
C ASP A 123 -5.04 6.57 8.39
N ILE A 124 -4.09 5.96 7.68
CA ILE A 124 -3.32 6.64 6.61
C ILE A 124 -3.74 6.14 5.22
N ILE A 125 -4.52 5.05 5.14
CA ILE A 125 -5.02 4.54 3.86
C ILE A 125 -6.12 5.44 3.30
N SER A 126 -6.12 5.63 1.99
CA SER A 126 -7.16 6.43 1.31
C SER A 126 -8.38 5.62 0.93
N VAL A 127 -8.22 4.30 0.80
CA VAL A 127 -9.28 3.34 0.46
C VAL A 127 -9.06 2.10 1.31
N HIS A 128 -10.13 1.61 1.93
CA HIS A 128 -10.14 0.39 2.75
C HIS A 128 -10.17 -0.83 1.85
N HIS A 129 -9.11 -1.06 1.08
CA HIS A 129 -8.88 -2.27 0.29
C HIS A 129 -7.37 -2.40 0.13
N LEU A 130 -6.80 -3.58 0.29
CA LEU A 130 -5.37 -3.80 0.11
C LEU A 130 -4.97 -3.41 -1.31
N HIS A 131 -4.02 -2.49 -1.47
CA HIS A 131 -3.48 -2.15 -2.78
C HIS A 131 -2.00 -1.83 -2.68
N LEU A 132 -1.21 -2.48 -3.52
CA LEU A 132 0.21 -2.21 -3.64
C LEU A 132 0.41 -1.05 -4.61
N HIS A 133 1.01 0.02 -4.11
CA HIS A 133 1.47 1.09 -4.96
C HIS A 133 2.79 0.70 -5.61
N VAL A 134 2.91 0.97 -6.91
CA VAL A 134 4.16 0.85 -7.66
C VAL A 134 4.38 2.16 -8.41
N MET A 135 5.36 2.95 -7.97
CA MET A 135 5.69 4.23 -8.57
C MET A 135 7.08 4.19 -9.21
N VAL A 136 7.19 4.75 -10.40
CA VAL A 136 8.46 4.89 -11.11
C VAL A 136 8.84 6.36 -11.15
N GLU A 137 10.08 6.66 -10.74
CA GLU A 137 10.63 8.02 -10.69
C GLU A 137 9.73 9.02 -9.94
N PRO A 138 9.20 8.70 -8.74
CA PRO A 138 8.43 9.67 -7.99
C PRO A 138 9.31 10.86 -7.58
N PRO A 139 8.85 12.11 -7.76
CA PRO A 139 9.57 13.28 -7.29
C PRO A 139 9.93 13.16 -5.81
N ILE A 140 11.13 13.63 -5.43
CA ILE A 140 11.64 13.52 -4.05
C ILE A 140 10.64 14.06 -3.03
N PHE A 141 10.00 15.19 -3.31
CA PHE A 141 8.96 15.76 -2.44
C PHE A 141 7.79 14.78 -2.22
N ILE A 142 7.31 14.11 -3.27
CA ILE A 142 6.23 13.12 -3.15
C ILE A 142 6.67 11.94 -2.28
N ARG A 143 7.90 11.44 -2.47
CA ARG A 143 8.50 10.39 -1.63
C ARG A 143 8.60 10.81 -0.16
N ILE A 144 8.97 12.05 0.13
CA ILE A 144 9.16 12.51 1.51
C ILE A 144 7.84 12.78 2.23
N PHE A 145 6.81 13.27 1.53
CA PHE A 145 5.57 13.72 2.20
C PHE A 145 4.41 12.75 2.12
N LYS A 146 4.22 12.09 0.98
CA LYS A 146 3.10 11.15 0.79
C LYS A 146 3.48 9.71 1.08
N TYR A 147 4.71 9.34 0.72
CA TYR A 147 5.19 7.96 0.82
C TYR A 147 6.51 7.85 1.59
N PRO A 148 6.62 8.46 2.79
CA PRO A 148 7.89 8.51 3.52
C PRO A 148 8.34 7.11 3.95
N SER A 149 9.28 6.51 3.21
CA SER A 149 9.94 5.25 3.62
C SER A 149 10.56 5.31 5.02
N TRP A 150 11.01 6.50 5.43
CA TRP A 150 11.61 6.75 6.75
C TRP A 150 10.58 6.78 7.87
N LEU A 151 9.31 7.07 7.55
CA LEU A 151 8.23 7.14 8.53
C LEU A 151 7.37 5.88 8.41
N ARG A 152 7.79 4.83 9.14
CA ARG A 152 7.06 3.55 9.30
C ARG A 152 5.63 3.73 9.80
N LEU A 153 5.28 4.91 10.28
CA LEU A 153 3.92 5.27 10.65
C LEU A 153 2.98 5.31 9.42
N MET A 154 3.48 5.71 8.26
CA MET A 154 2.65 5.98 7.10
C MET A 154 2.81 4.96 5.99
N TRP A 155 3.99 4.37 5.89
CA TRP A 155 4.38 3.55 4.75
C TRP A 155 5.21 2.34 5.18
N LEU A 156 4.98 1.20 4.52
CA LEU A 156 5.89 0.05 4.54
C LEU A 156 6.15 -0.42 3.11
N SER A 157 7.41 -0.70 2.78
CA SER A 157 7.74 -1.32 1.49
C SER A 157 7.14 -2.71 1.39
N ASP A 158 6.86 -3.16 0.17
CA ASP A 158 6.22 -4.44 -0.03
C ASP A 158 7.13 -5.61 0.34
N GLU A 159 8.45 -5.50 0.15
CA GLU A 159 9.39 -6.51 0.63
C GLU A 159 9.36 -6.63 2.16
N LYS A 160 9.20 -5.51 2.87
CA LYS A 160 9.12 -5.49 4.33
C LYS A 160 7.81 -6.07 4.83
N VAL A 161 6.69 -5.70 4.22
CA VAL A 161 5.38 -6.31 4.54
C VAL A 161 5.44 -7.82 4.32
N LEU A 162 5.92 -8.27 3.16
CA LEU A 162 6.01 -9.69 2.86
C LEU A 162 6.87 -10.45 3.87
N ARG A 163 8.04 -9.92 4.23
CA ARG A 163 8.91 -10.50 5.26
C ARG A 163 8.18 -10.61 6.60
N LEU A 164 7.56 -9.52 7.06
CA LEU A 164 6.84 -9.49 8.34
C LEU A 164 5.70 -10.49 8.39
N ILE A 165 4.96 -10.67 7.30
CA ILE A 165 3.84 -11.63 7.26
C ILE A 165 4.36 -13.07 7.20
N ARG A 166 5.42 -13.35 6.43
CA ARG A 166 6.07 -14.68 6.40
C ARG A 166 6.60 -15.10 7.77
N ASP A 167 7.19 -14.17 8.52
CA ASP A 167 7.80 -14.44 9.82
C ASP A 167 6.77 -14.55 10.96
N ARG A 168 5.47 -14.35 10.68
CA ARG A 168 4.40 -14.53 11.69
C ARG A 168 4.21 -15.99 12.02
N LYS A 169 4.49 -16.35 13.29
CA LYS A 169 4.13 -17.65 13.87
C LYS A 169 2.65 -17.79 14.24
N THR A 170 1.89 -16.69 14.28
CA THR A 170 0.47 -16.67 14.68
C THR A 170 -0.38 -15.74 13.81
N PRO A 171 -1.67 -16.06 13.57
CA PRO A 171 -2.48 -15.43 12.52
C PRO A 171 -2.80 -13.94 12.71
N ARG A 172 -2.80 -13.44 13.95
CA ARG A 172 -3.12 -12.04 14.28
C ARG A 172 -2.15 -11.51 15.32
N MET A 173 -1.13 -10.78 14.89
CA MET A 173 -0.25 -10.06 15.79
C MET A 173 0.00 -8.64 15.28
N ASN A 174 0.04 -7.70 16.22
CA ASN A 174 0.26 -6.28 15.98
C ASN A 174 1.64 -6.06 15.34
N LEU A 175 1.69 -5.57 14.09
CA LEU A 175 2.91 -5.31 13.30
C LEU A 175 3.95 -4.51 14.08
N ASP A 176 3.50 -3.57 14.90
CA ASP A 176 4.39 -2.65 15.62
C ASP A 176 5.27 -3.36 16.67
N LYS A 177 4.83 -4.50 17.24
CA LYS A 177 5.65 -5.29 18.19
C LYS A 177 6.83 -6.00 17.53
N THR A 178 6.69 -6.37 16.25
CA THR A 178 7.76 -7.03 15.49
C THR A 178 8.79 -6.01 15.03
N LEU A 179 8.32 -4.82 14.63
CA LEU A 179 9.16 -3.73 14.15
C LEU A 179 10.15 -3.19 15.19
N ALA A 180 9.85 -3.34 16.49
CA ALA A 180 10.66 -2.89 17.62
C ALA A 180 11.78 -3.87 18.04
N LYS A 181 11.85 -5.08 17.46
CA LYS A 181 12.89 -6.07 17.76
C LYS A 181 14.07 -6.07 16.78
N ASP A 182 13.93 -5.33 15.68
CA ASP A 182 14.92 -5.25 14.59
C ASP A 182 15.75 -3.95 14.63
N GLU A 183 15.71 -3.21 15.75
CA GLU A 183 16.56 -2.04 16.06
C GLU A 183 17.54 -2.41 17.17
#